data_AF-A0A2E8IEU9-F1
#
_entry.id   AF-A0A2E8IEU9-F1
#
_cell.length_a   1.000
_cell.length_b   1.000
_cell.length_c   1.000
_cell.angle_alpha   90.00
_cell.angle_beta   90.00
_cell.angle_gamma   90.00
#
_symmetry.space_group_name_H-M   'P 1'
#
loop_
_entity.id
_entity.type
_entity.pdbx_description
1 polymer ?
#
loop_
_entity_poly.entity_id
_entity_poly.type
_entity_poly.pdbx_seq_one_letter_code
_entity_poly.pdbx_strand_id
1 'polypeptide(L)'
;MHEIVNYGFLSDAIHFKLANPTVGKLDSGRIGISREFFDEKLKLFAEANTKEEVNRYIENFDNRFEIADYSQEEIEKEDDKEFDEIDSAFLEDWGIGYLNIYKFCYSSFIICIEKQSSTCSMSEPEFIELIKDKTKIGEKEIIAGIERFSITQRDEYLKAPKGFNASEVFPWKYNREFSFTRRFIVKYENDKGETILTWGFRNAISAKKQLDNLLFEGKLNNGGKRIEKLLGTFRERKGKLYRNKVKDWLKTNPDLTVIDYEVKIDTNGHLIADKNYGDIDVLVHNRKSNTLYSLECKDTNKAKNIHEMKKEMDNYLGREGQKGMIQKHVERHNWLNSNKDKLCAFLKIDKEPKVASFMLTSEVIPITYIKAGAIPLPIISFPALKENGTNLLDLANDNFEK
;
A
#
# COMPACT_ATOMS: atom_id res chain seq x y z
N MET A 1 -18.53 11.59 -14.23
CA MET A 1 -17.21 11.04 -13.85
C MET A 1 -17.27 9.58 -13.36
N HIS A 2 -18.43 9.06 -12.91
CA HIS A 2 -18.56 7.68 -12.43
C HIS A 2 -18.52 6.57 -13.52
N GLU A 3 -19.07 6.82 -14.71
CA GLU A 3 -19.17 5.76 -15.75
C GLU A 3 -17.82 5.28 -16.28
N ILE A 4 -16.86 6.17 -16.53
CA ILE A 4 -15.50 5.80 -16.98
C ILE A 4 -14.80 4.89 -15.96
N VAL A 5 -15.00 5.16 -14.68
CA VAL A 5 -14.44 4.33 -13.60
C VAL A 5 -15.12 2.98 -13.55
N ASN A 6 -16.45 2.94 -13.62
CA ASN A 6 -17.22 1.70 -13.60
C ASN A 6 -16.87 0.78 -14.79
N TYR A 7 -16.87 1.31 -16.02
CA TYR A 7 -16.48 0.54 -17.21
C TYR A 7 -15.00 0.16 -17.18
N GLY A 8 -14.13 1.03 -16.66
CA GLY A 8 -12.72 0.73 -16.45
C GLY A 8 -12.51 -0.46 -15.51
N PHE A 9 -13.21 -0.48 -14.37
CA PHE A 9 -13.16 -1.60 -13.41
C PHE A 9 -13.69 -2.90 -14.03
N LEU A 10 -14.80 -2.82 -14.77
CA LEU A 10 -15.34 -3.97 -15.49
C LEU A 10 -14.35 -4.50 -16.53
N SER A 11 -13.76 -3.61 -17.33
CA SER A 11 -12.75 -3.93 -18.32
C SER A 11 -11.56 -4.64 -17.68
N ASP A 12 -11.05 -4.12 -16.56
CA ASP A 12 -9.96 -4.76 -15.81
C ASP A 12 -10.38 -6.13 -15.26
N ALA A 13 -11.60 -6.26 -14.73
CA ALA A 13 -12.11 -7.53 -14.19
C ALA A 13 -12.20 -8.61 -15.27
N ILE A 14 -12.65 -8.26 -16.48
CA ILE A 14 -12.69 -9.16 -17.63
C ILE A 14 -11.27 -9.48 -18.10
N HIS A 15 -10.43 -8.46 -18.29
CA HIS A 15 -9.06 -8.62 -18.77
C HIS A 15 -8.23 -9.53 -17.86
N PHE A 16 -8.39 -9.37 -16.54
CA PHE A 16 -7.71 -10.19 -15.53
C PHE A 16 -8.41 -11.53 -15.25
N LYS A 17 -9.47 -11.86 -15.99
CA LYS A 17 -10.26 -13.10 -15.84
C LYS A 17 -10.80 -13.29 -14.41
N LEU A 18 -11.13 -12.19 -13.75
CA LEU A 18 -11.80 -12.17 -12.46
C LEU A 18 -13.33 -12.24 -12.62
N ALA A 19 -13.85 -11.71 -13.73
CA ALA A 19 -15.26 -11.74 -14.06
C ALA A 19 -15.47 -12.15 -15.53
N ASN A 20 -16.61 -12.77 -15.82
CA ASN A 20 -17.09 -13.04 -17.17
C ASN A 20 -18.58 -12.66 -17.26
N PRO A 21 -18.91 -11.37 -17.19
CA PRO A 21 -20.30 -10.91 -17.13
C PRO A 21 -20.97 -11.06 -18.50
N THR A 22 -22.27 -11.33 -18.51
CA THR A 22 -23.06 -11.21 -19.74
C THR A 22 -23.30 -9.74 -20.03
N VAL A 23 -23.09 -9.34 -21.29
CA VAL A 23 -23.28 -7.96 -21.76
C VAL A 23 -24.34 -7.94 -22.85
N GLY A 24 -25.30 -7.04 -22.73
CA GLY A 24 -26.39 -6.88 -23.70
C GLY A 24 -26.87 -5.44 -23.81
N LYS A 25 -27.74 -5.17 -24.78
CA LYS A 25 -28.42 -3.87 -24.89
C LYS A 25 -29.80 -3.98 -24.25
N LEU A 26 -30.08 -3.12 -23.27
CA LEU A 26 -31.39 -3.03 -22.62
C LEU A 26 -32.38 -2.30 -23.53
N ASP A 27 -33.68 -2.46 -23.27
CA ASP A 27 -34.75 -1.75 -24.00
C ASP A 27 -34.60 -0.22 -23.95
N SER A 28 -33.99 0.29 -22.87
CA SER A 28 -33.66 1.71 -22.73
C SER A 28 -32.50 2.18 -23.62
N GLY A 29 -31.93 1.30 -24.45
CA GLY A 29 -30.73 1.55 -25.25
C GLY A 29 -29.41 1.54 -24.49
N ARG A 30 -29.42 1.36 -23.16
CA ARG A 30 -28.22 1.29 -22.32
C ARG A 30 -27.55 -0.07 -22.41
N ILE A 31 -26.26 -0.14 -22.09
CA ILE A 31 -25.55 -1.40 -21.94
C ILE A 31 -25.96 -2.01 -20.59
N GLY A 32 -26.57 -3.20 -20.64
CA GLY A 32 -26.83 -4.05 -19.49
C GLY A 32 -25.64 -4.98 -19.26
N ILE A 33 -25.18 -5.04 -18.01
CA ILE A 33 -24.04 -5.87 -17.59
C ILE A 33 -24.49 -6.65 -16.36
N SER A 34 -24.30 -7.96 -16.39
CA SER A 34 -24.60 -8.80 -15.23
C SER A 34 -23.62 -8.54 -14.08
N ARG A 35 -24.13 -8.61 -12.85
CA ARG A 35 -23.44 -8.08 -11.65
C ARG A 35 -23.00 -9.16 -10.68
N GLU A 36 -23.05 -10.44 -11.04
CA GLU A 36 -22.79 -11.58 -10.14
C GLU A 36 -21.44 -11.43 -9.42
N PHE A 37 -20.37 -11.11 -10.16
CA PHE A 37 -19.05 -10.90 -9.56
C PHE A 37 -19.04 -9.75 -8.54
N PHE A 38 -19.73 -8.64 -8.82
CA PHE A 38 -19.79 -7.49 -7.93
C PHE A 38 -20.65 -7.79 -6.70
N ASP A 39 -21.82 -8.39 -6.91
CA ASP A 39 -22.82 -8.60 -5.87
C ASP A 39 -22.47 -9.77 -4.94
N GLU A 40 -21.84 -10.84 -5.47
CA GLU A 40 -21.52 -12.03 -4.68
C GLU A 40 -20.11 -12.01 -4.09
N LYS A 41 -19.14 -11.36 -4.73
CA LYS A 41 -17.73 -11.36 -4.28
C LYS A 41 -17.31 -10.02 -3.71
N LEU A 42 -17.45 -8.95 -4.49
CA LEU A 42 -16.94 -7.63 -4.08
C LEU A 42 -17.79 -6.98 -3.00
N LYS A 43 -19.10 -7.22 -2.98
CA LYS A 43 -20.00 -6.68 -1.95
C LYS A 43 -19.63 -7.20 -0.56
N LEU A 44 -19.42 -8.50 -0.41
CA LEU A 44 -19.02 -9.11 0.87
C LEU A 44 -17.67 -8.56 1.36
N PHE A 45 -16.70 -8.43 0.44
CA PHE A 45 -15.43 -7.79 0.75
C PHE A 45 -15.63 -6.34 1.19
N ALA A 46 -16.42 -5.55 0.44
CA ALA A 46 -16.68 -4.15 0.74
C ALA A 46 -17.34 -3.98 2.12
N GLU A 47 -18.35 -4.78 2.44
CA GLU A 47 -19.05 -4.78 3.74
C GLU A 47 -18.10 -5.10 4.89
N ALA A 48 -17.30 -6.17 4.78
CA ALA A 48 -16.34 -6.56 5.80
C ALA A 48 -15.30 -5.46 6.05
N ASN A 49 -14.77 -4.89 4.96
CA ASN A 49 -13.80 -3.83 5.04
C ASN A 49 -14.41 -2.50 5.56
N THR A 50 -15.68 -2.17 5.25
CA THR A 50 -16.37 -1.01 5.85
C THR A 50 -16.56 -1.21 7.35
N LYS A 51 -16.92 -2.42 7.79
CA LYS A 51 -17.01 -2.75 9.22
C LYS A 51 -15.67 -2.54 9.93
N GLU A 52 -14.57 -3.05 9.36
CA GLU A 52 -13.23 -2.85 9.93
C GLU A 52 -12.82 -1.39 10.01
N GLU A 53 -13.15 -0.60 8.98
CA GLU A 53 -12.87 0.83 8.94
C GLU A 53 -13.60 1.56 10.07
N VAL A 54 -14.89 1.27 10.28
CA VAL A 54 -15.66 1.82 11.41
C VAL A 54 -15.06 1.41 12.75
N ASN A 55 -14.72 0.13 12.94
CA ASN A 55 -14.10 -0.36 14.17
C ASN A 55 -12.78 0.34 14.46
N ARG A 56 -11.95 0.57 13.44
CA ARG A 56 -10.70 1.33 13.60
C ARG A 56 -10.94 2.78 13.99
N TYR A 57 -11.96 3.43 13.43
CA TYR A 57 -12.33 4.78 13.84
C TYR A 57 -12.73 4.83 15.31
N ILE A 58 -13.42 3.80 15.81
CA ILE A 58 -13.78 3.66 17.23
C ILE A 58 -12.53 3.41 18.09
N GLU A 59 -11.67 2.48 17.71
CA GLU A 59 -10.44 2.16 18.46
C GLU A 59 -9.48 3.35 18.58
N ASN A 60 -9.44 4.21 17.57
CA ASN A 60 -8.59 5.41 17.56
C ASN A 60 -9.40 6.68 17.85
N PHE A 61 -10.60 6.55 18.43
CA PHE A 61 -11.45 7.70 18.72
C PHE A 61 -10.76 8.60 19.75
N ASP A 62 -10.28 8.02 20.85
CA ASP A 62 -9.65 8.76 21.95
C ASP A 62 -8.43 9.55 21.47
N ASN A 63 -7.57 8.94 20.65
CA ASN A 63 -6.38 9.58 20.05
C ASN A 63 -6.71 10.76 19.11
N ARG A 64 -7.98 10.95 18.70
CA ARG A 64 -8.41 12.09 17.87
C ARG A 64 -8.92 13.27 18.70
N PHE A 65 -9.21 13.05 19.99
CA PHE A 65 -9.61 14.07 20.95
C PHE A 65 -8.51 14.39 21.97
N GLU A 66 -7.38 13.68 21.94
CA GLU A 66 -6.13 14.19 22.48
C GLU A 66 -5.86 15.53 21.78
N ILE A 67 -6.24 16.61 22.47
CA ILE A 67 -5.72 17.93 22.21
C ILE A 67 -4.21 17.70 22.28
N ALA A 68 -3.50 17.98 21.20
CA ALA A 68 -2.05 18.02 21.26
C ALA A 68 -1.71 19.00 22.38
N ASP A 69 -1.34 18.46 23.55
CA ASP A 69 -0.63 19.23 24.54
C ASP A 69 0.62 19.65 23.79
N TYR A 70 0.61 20.89 23.29
CA TYR A 70 1.81 21.56 22.88
C TYR A 70 2.63 21.78 24.15
N SER A 71 3.16 20.70 24.73
CA SER A 71 4.32 20.81 25.57
C SER A 71 5.36 21.48 24.69
N GLN A 72 5.91 22.59 25.17
CA GLN A 72 7.18 23.10 24.66
C GLN A 72 8.32 22.16 25.07
N GLU A 73 8.11 20.85 24.97
CA GLU A 73 9.21 19.93 24.88
C GLU A 73 9.83 20.23 23.53
N GLU A 74 11.08 20.68 23.56
CA GLU A 74 11.93 20.71 22.38
C GLU A 74 11.68 19.38 21.66
N ILE A 75 11.03 19.45 20.50
CA ILE A 75 10.97 18.31 19.59
C ILE A 75 12.44 17.94 19.43
N GLU A 76 12.86 16.86 20.09
CA GLU A 76 14.16 16.25 19.84
C GLU A 76 14.24 16.21 18.33
N LYS A 77 15.27 16.84 17.75
CA LYS A 77 15.46 16.89 16.30
C LYS A 77 15.37 15.45 15.78
N GLU A 78 14.18 15.04 15.35
CA GLU A 78 13.96 13.76 14.72
C GLU A 78 14.83 13.81 13.48
N ASP A 79 15.88 12.99 13.52
CA ASP A 79 17.12 13.02 12.73
C ASP A 79 17.06 13.93 11.48
N ASP A 80 17.74 15.10 11.55
CA ASP A 80 18.10 15.93 10.38
C ASP A 80 18.62 15.03 9.22
N LYS A 81 19.24 13.89 9.56
CA LYS A 81 19.74 12.88 8.64
C LYS A 81 18.68 12.15 7.79
N GLU A 82 17.54 11.70 8.33
CA GLU A 82 16.53 11.00 7.50
C GLU A 82 15.95 11.98 6.47
N PHE A 83 15.69 13.22 6.91
CA PHE A 83 15.25 14.28 6.02
C PHE A 83 16.29 14.60 4.95
N ASP A 84 17.56 14.76 5.31
CA ASP A 84 18.66 15.01 4.37
C ASP A 84 18.82 13.87 3.35
N GLU A 85 18.65 12.61 3.78
CA GLU A 85 18.66 11.44 2.89
C GLU A 85 17.49 11.46 1.91
N ILE A 86 16.29 11.83 2.38
CA ILE A 86 15.11 12.03 1.52
C ILE A 86 15.37 13.16 0.52
N ASP A 87 15.78 14.33 0.99
CA ASP A 87 16.01 15.50 0.14
C ASP A 87 17.06 15.21 -0.94
N SER A 88 18.17 14.59 -0.56
CA SER A 88 19.26 14.19 -1.47
C SER A 88 18.79 13.19 -2.52
N ALA A 89 17.97 12.21 -2.15
CA ALA A 89 17.45 11.22 -3.10
C ALA A 89 16.53 11.85 -4.14
N PHE A 90 15.67 12.78 -3.72
CA PHE A 90 14.81 13.54 -4.63
C PHE A 90 15.62 14.45 -5.54
N LEU A 91 16.65 15.12 -5.02
CA LEU A 91 17.53 15.94 -5.85
C LEU A 91 18.25 15.11 -6.92
N GLU A 92 18.77 13.93 -6.58
CA GLU A 92 19.49 13.06 -7.53
C GLU A 92 18.55 12.46 -8.59
N ASP A 93 17.40 11.92 -8.19
CA ASP A 93 16.52 11.22 -9.12
C ASP A 93 15.55 12.15 -9.88
N TRP A 94 15.09 13.25 -9.26
CA TRP A 94 14.08 14.14 -9.83
C TRP A 94 14.61 15.52 -10.20
N GLY A 95 15.84 15.87 -9.81
CA GLY A 95 16.44 17.17 -10.10
C GLY A 95 15.87 18.32 -9.26
N ILE A 96 15.10 18.01 -8.22
CA ILE A 96 14.56 18.97 -7.24
C ILE A 96 14.51 18.28 -5.86
N GLY A 97 15.04 18.94 -4.83
CA GLY A 97 15.03 18.42 -3.46
C GLY A 97 13.61 18.30 -2.88
N TYR A 98 13.38 17.34 -1.98
CA TYR A 98 12.08 17.11 -1.34
C TYR A 98 11.54 18.35 -0.60
N LEU A 99 12.40 19.09 0.10
CA LEU A 99 12.06 20.36 0.74
C LEU A 99 11.64 21.41 -0.31
N ASN A 100 12.34 21.44 -1.43
CA ASN A 100 12.07 22.39 -2.50
C ASN A 100 10.76 22.04 -3.23
N ILE A 101 10.37 20.77 -3.31
CA ILE A 101 9.03 20.36 -3.76
C ILE A 101 7.95 20.92 -2.81
N TYR A 102 8.16 20.84 -1.48
CA TYR A 102 7.23 21.41 -0.50
C TYR A 102 7.05 22.91 -0.75
N LYS A 103 8.16 23.65 -0.82
CA LYS A 103 8.18 25.09 -1.08
C LYS A 103 7.51 25.42 -2.42
N PHE A 104 7.82 24.67 -3.48
CA PHE A 104 7.21 24.83 -4.82
C PHE A 104 5.68 24.70 -4.79
N CYS A 105 5.16 23.65 -4.14
CA CYS A 105 3.71 23.43 -4.03
C CYS A 105 3.04 24.49 -3.14
N TYR A 106 3.66 24.84 -2.02
CA TYR A 106 3.13 25.84 -1.10
C TYR A 106 3.13 27.24 -1.73
N SER A 107 4.20 27.64 -2.42
CA SER A 107 4.25 28.91 -3.14
C SER A 107 3.24 28.96 -4.29
N SER A 108 3.01 27.84 -4.99
CA SER A 108 1.93 27.75 -5.99
C SER A 108 0.55 28.00 -5.36
N PHE A 109 0.31 27.48 -4.15
CA PHE A 109 -0.90 27.78 -3.37
C PHE A 109 -0.96 29.26 -2.97
N ILE A 110 0.12 29.82 -2.41
CA ILE A 110 0.18 31.22 -1.97
C ILE A 110 -0.05 32.19 -3.14
N ILE A 111 0.50 31.93 -4.32
CA ILE A 111 0.27 32.75 -5.51
C ILE A 111 -1.23 32.85 -5.82
N CYS A 112 -1.98 31.76 -5.73
CA CYS A 112 -3.43 31.79 -5.92
C CYS A 112 -4.16 32.61 -4.84
N ILE A 113 -3.72 32.52 -3.58
CA ILE A 113 -4.29 33.27 -2.46
C ILE A 113 -4.05 34.78 -2.64
N GLU A 114 -2.83 35.19 -2.95
CA GLU A 114 -2.48 36.59 -3.26
C GLU A 114 -3.22 37.08 -4.52
N LYS A 115 -3.33 36.19 -5.51
CA LYS A 115 -4.24 36.16 -6.67
C LYS A 115 -5.70 36.53 -6.36
N GLN A 116 -6.16 36.23 -5.15
CA GLN A 116 -7.58 36.08 -4.78
C GLN A 116 -8.37 35.20 -5.78
N SER A 117 -7.71 34.17 -6.32
CA SER A 117 -8.29 33.31 -7.36
C SER A 117 -8.15 31.85 -6.99
N SER A 118 -9.16 31.05 -7.36
CA SER A 118 -9.10 29.60 -7.17
C SER A 118 -8.10 28.92 -8.10
N THR A 119 -7.77 29.58 -9.20
CA THR A 119 -6.85 29.11 -10.24
C THR A 119 -5.96 30.24 -10.73
N CYS A 120 -4.73 29.93 -11.10
CA CYS A 120 -3.83 30.87 -11.75
C CYS A 120 -3.35 30.30 -13.08
N SER A 121 -3.10 31.21 -14.01
CA SER A 121 -2.48 30.95 -15.30
C SER A 121 -1.47 32.06 -15.58
N MET A 122 -0.27 31.69 -16.01
CA MET A 122 0.78 32.64 -16.40
C MET A 122 1.80 31.97 -17.32
N SER A 123 2.67 32.77 -17.92
CA SER A 123 3.79 32.22 -18.71
C SER A 123 4.77 31.46 -17.82
N GLU A 124 5.44 30.46 -18.38
CA GLU A 124 6.47 29.71 -17.66
C GLU A 124 7.60 30.60 -17.09
N PRO A 125 8.12 31.61 -17.82
CA PRO A 125 9.09 32.55 -17.25
C PRO A 125 8.56 33.35 -16.05
N GLU A 126 7.32 33.88 -16.12
CA GLU A 126 6.69 34.60 -15.00
C GLU A 126 6.58 33.69 -13.77
N PHE A 127 6.17 32.44 -13.98
CA PHE A 127 6.06 31.46 -12.89
C PHE A 127 7.42 31.17 -12.24
N ILE A 128 8.46 30.97 -13.05
CA ILE A 128 9.82 30.72 -12.56
C ILE A 128 10.31 31.88 -11.70
N GLU A 129 10.14 33.13 -12.16
CA GLU A 129 10.53 34.31 -11.40
C GLU A 129 9.79 34.43 -10.07
N LEU A 130 8.47 34.21 -10.07
CA LEU A 130 7.66 34.25 -8.85
C LEU A 130 8.03 33.17 -7.83
N ILE A 131 8.30 31.93 -8.29
CA ILE A 131 8.75 30.87 -7.39
C ILE A 131 10.14 31.19 -6.84
N LYS A 132 11.06 31.68 -7.68
CA LYS A 132 12.42 32.06 -7.27
C LYS A 132 12.43 33.15 -6.20
N ASP A 133 11.63 34.19 -6.39
CA ASP A 133 11.46 35.29 -5.42
C ASP A 133 10.91 34.78 -4.07
N LYS A 134 9.88 33.93 -4.10
CA LYS A 134 9.22 33.44 -2.88
C LYS A 134 10.00 32.38 -2.11
N THR A 135 10.87 31.61 -2.77
CA THR A 135 11.45 30.38 -2.19
C THR A 135 12.97 30.33 -2.15
N LYS A 136 13.65 31.16 -2.96
CA LYS A 136 15.09 31.07 -3.23
C LYS A 136 15.54 29.72 -3.81
N ILE A 137 14.63 28.93 -4.40
CA ILE A 137 14.97 27.71 -5.13
C ILE A 137 15.77 28.07 -6.38
N GLY A 138 16.79 27.27 -6.71
CA GLY A 138 17.55 27.43 -7.94
C GLY A 138 16.70 27.18 -9.18
N GLU A 139 16.89 27.98 -10.22
CA GLU A 139 16.08 27.92 -11.45
C GLU A 139 16.02 26.52 -12.09
N LYS A 140 17.13 25.77 -12.07
CA LYS A 140 17.18 24.39 -12.55
C LYS A 140 16.22 23.46 -11.82
N GLU A 141 16.13 23.60 -10.50
CA GLU A 141 15.21 22.80 -9.68
C GLU A 141 13.75 23.22 -9.91
N ILE A 142 13.48 24.53 -10.11
CA ILE A 142 12.14 25.01 -10.46
C ILE A 142 11.68 24.38 -11.78
N ILE A 143 12.55 24.39 -12.80
CA ILE A 143 12.28 23.75 -14.10
C ILE A 143 12.03 22.25 -13.92
N ALA A 144 12.86 21.55 -13.14
CA ALA A 144 12.64 20.14 -12.84
C ALA A 144 11.29 19.88 -12.14
N GLY A 145 10.90 20.77 -11.22
CA GLY A 145 9.58 20.76 -10.58
C GLY A 145 8.45 20.96 -11.58
N ILE A 146 8.54 21.93 -12.48
CA ILE A 146 7.55 22.16 -13.54
C ILE A 146 7.38 20.89 -14.39
N GLU A 147 8.47 20.29 -14.88
CA GLU A 147 8.41 19.07 -15.69
C GLU A 147 7.84 17.86 -14.92
N ARG A 148 8.19 17.74 -13.63
CA ARG A 148 7.70 16.64 -12.78
C ARG A 148 6.22 16.77 -12.45
N PHE A 149 5.73 17.99 -12.22
CA PHE A 149 4.37 18.25 -11.73
C PHE A 149 3.41 18.75 -12.80
N SER A 150 3.84 18.80 -14.07
CA SER A 150 2.98 19.16 -15.20
C SER A 150 2.36 17.96 -15.91
N ILE A 151 1.14 18.16 -16.39
CA ILE A 151 0.49 17.37 -17.45
C ILE A 151 0.50 18.22 -18.71
N THR A 152 0.86 17.61 -19.82
CA THR A 152 0.89 18.22 -21.15
C THR A 152 -0.16 17.61 -22.08
N GLN A 153 -0.45 18.32 -23.17
CA GLN A 153 -1.24 17.78 -24.27
C GLN A 153 -0.56 16.54 -24.87
N ARG A 154 -1.37 15.55 -25.25
CA ARG A 154 -0.94 14.31 -25.90
C ARG A 154 -1.90 13.99 -27.03
N ASP A 155 -1.37 13.53 -28.17
CA ASP A 155 -2.18 13.16 -29.34
C ASP A 155 -3.16 12.03 -29.02
N GLU A 156 -2.69 11.03 -28.26
CA GLU A 156 -3.47 9.89 -27.82
C GLU A 156 -3.51 9.81 -26.28
N TYR A 157 -4.63 10.21 -25.68
CA TYR A 157 -4.76 10.27 -24.21
C TYR A 157 -4.54 8.91 -23.51
N LEU A 158 -4.91 7.80 -24.14
CA LEU A 158 -4.74 6.45 -23.57
C LEU A 158 -3.40 5.79 -23.93
N LYS A 159 -2.53 6.49 -24.67
CA LYS A 159 -1.17 6.04 -24.97
C LYS A 159 -0.20 6.64 -23.98
N ALA A 160 0.48 5.77 -23.24
CA ALA A 160 1.52 6.21 -22.30
C ALA A 160 2.74 6.75 -23.06
N PRO A 161 3.38 7.83 -22.59
CA PRO A 161 4.65 8.29 -23.14
C PRO A 161 5.75 7.21 -23.05
N LYS A 162 6.76 7.31 -23.91
CA LYS A 162 7.88 6.35 -23.94
C LYS A 162 8.54 6.25 -22.56
N GLY A 163 8.76 5.02 -22.10
CA GLY A 163 9.35 4.74 -20.78
C GLY A 163 8.32 4.53 -19.66
N PHE A 164 7.02 4.76 -19.92
CA PHE A 164 5.94 4.54 -18.97
C PHE A 164 5.08 3.34 -19.36
N ASN A 165 4.43 2.75 -18.36
CA ASN A 165 3.51 1.63 -18.58
C ASN A 165 2.16 2.13 -19.10
N ALA A 166 1.51 1.38 -19.98
CA ALA A 166 0.18 1.74 -20.52
C ALA A 166 -0.84 2.06 -19.41
N SER A 167 -0.79 1.33 -18.29
CA SER A 167 -1.72 1.55 -17.18
C SER A 167 -1.58 2.93 -16.50
N GLU A 168 -0.48 3.65 -16.70
CA GLU A 168 -0.22 4.93 -16.02
C GLU A 168 -1.01 6.12 -16.60
N VAL A 169 -1.75 5.89 -17.68
CA VAL A 169 -2.66 6.86 -18.28
C VAL A 169 -4.14 6.46 -18.17
N PHE A 170 -4.45 5.27 -17.62
CA PHE A 170 -5.83 4.82 -17.46
C PHE A 170 -6.53 5.63 -16.36
N PRO A 171 -7.58 6.41 -16.67
CA PRO A 171 -8.16 7.37 -15.74
C PRO A 171 -8.80 6.72 -14.50
N TRP A 172 -9.16 5.43 -14.58
CA TRP A 172 -9.71 4.65 -13.47
C TRP A 172 -8.66 4.01 -12.55
N LYS A 173 -7.36 4.09 -12.89
CA LYS A 173 -6.29 3.50 -12.08
C LYS A 173 -5.76 4.50 -11.03
N TYR A 174 -5.68 4.05 -9.78
CA TYR A 174 -5.03 4.82 -8.71
C TYR A 174 -3.50 4.80 -8.86
N ASN A 175 -2.83 5.82 -8.30
CA ASN A 175 -1.37 5.96 -8.29
C ASN A 175 -0.70 5.83 -9.68
N ARG A 176 -1.42 6.29 -10.70
CA ARG A 176 -0.92 6.41 -12.07
C ARG A 176 -0.06 7.67 -12.22
N GLU A 177 0.98 7.62 -13.06
CA GLU A 177 1.94 8.72 -13.20
C GLU A 177 1.30 10.04 -13.67
N PHE A 178 0.42 9.96 -14.67
CA PHE A 178 -0.15 11.14 -15.33
C PHE A 178 -1.43 11.64 -14.65
N SER A 179 -1.57 11.41 -13.33
CA SER A 179 -2.74 11.83 -12.57
C SER A 179 -2.67 13.30 -12.21
N PHE A 180 -3.79 14.02 -12.36
CA PHE A 180 -3.88 15.42 -11.92
C PHE A 180 -3.76 15.58 -10.40
N THR A 181 -3.96 14.49 -9.65
CA THR A 181 -3.69 14.45 -8.20
C THR A 181 -2.20 14.33 -7.86
N ARG A 182 -1.34 14.02 -8.83
CA ARG A 182 0.13 14.01 -8.68
C ARG A 182 0.77 15.17 -9.43
N ARG A 183 0.29 15.46 -10.65
CA ARG A 183 0.78 16.49 -11.56
C ARG A 183 -0.26 17.61 -11.65
N PHE A 184 -0.18 18.58 -10.76
CA PHE A 184 -1.22 19.58 -10.55
C PHE A 184 -1.17 20.79 -11.51
N ILE A 185 -0.13 20.87 -12.35
CA ILE A 185 0.04 21.93 -13.35
C ILE A 185 -0.43 21.40 -14.71
N VAL A 186 -1.24 22.18 -15.41
CA VAL A 186 -1.54 21.97 -16.82
C VAL A 186 -0.61 22.87 -17.62
N LYS A 187 0.28 22.27 -18.41
CA LYS A 187 1.25 22.96 -19.28
C LYS A 187 0.79 22.84 -20.73
N TYR A 188 0.58 23.97 -21.40
CA TYR A 188 0.09 24.03 -22.77
C TYR A 188 0.63 25.27 -23.50
N GLU A 189 0.59 25.24 -24.83
CA GLU A 189 0.90 26.42 -25.66
C GLU A 189 -0.38 27.19 -25.97
N ASN A 190 -0.36 28.52 -25.78
CA ASN A 190 -1.49 29.38 -26.17
C ASN A 190 -1.45 29.69 -27.67
N ASP A 191 -2.46 30.43 -28.16
CA ASP A 191 -2.58 30.82 -29.58
C ASP A 191 -1.40 31.67 -30.11
N LYS A 192 -0.57 32.22 -29.22
CA LYS A 192 0.64 32.99 -29.56
C LYS A 192 1.92 32.15 -29.53
N GLY A 193 1.82 30.85 -29.25
CA GLY A 193 2.97 29.95 -29.09
C GLY A 193 3.72 30.11 -27.76
N GLU A 194 3.14 30.80 -26.77
CA GLU A 194 3.73 30.94 -25.44
C GLU A 194 3.35 29.74 -24.57
N THR A 195 4.34 29.19 -23.85
CA THR A 195 4.09 28.16 -22.85
C THR A 195 3.41 28.74 -21.61
N ILE A 196 2.21 28.27 -21.32
CA ILE A 196 1.38 28.66 -20.18
C ILE A 196 1.31 27.53 -19.17
N LEU A 197 1.44 27.89 -17.90
CA LEU A 197 1.23 27.01 -16.75
C LEU A 197 -0.07 27.42 -16.06
N THR A 198 -0.99 26.48 -15.92
CA THR A 198 -2.26 26.66 -15.19
C THR A 198 -2.39 25.69 -14.04
N TRP A 199 -2.76 26.19 -12.86
CA TRP A 199 -2.96 25.35 -11.67
C TRP A 199 -4.05 25.89 -10.75
N GLY A 200 -4.52 25.04 -9.84
CA GLY A 200 -5.45 25.41 -8.77
C GLY A 200 -4.81 25.25 -7.39
N PHE A 201 -5.18 26.11 -6.44
CA PHE A 201 -4.56 26.11 -5.11
C PHE A 201 -4.78 24.80 -4.33
N ARG A 202 -5.97 24.20 -4.46
CA ARG A 202 -6.28 22.91 -3.80
C ARG A 202 -5.44 21.78 -4.37
N ASN A 203 -5.21 21.80 -5.68
CA ASN A 203 -4.49 20.76 -6.40
C ASN A 203 -2.99 20.79 -6.06
N ALA A 204 -2.39 21.97 -5.91
CA ALA A 204 -1.01 22.11 -5.45
C ALA A 204 -0.79 21.44 -4.09
N ILE A 205 -1.67 21.73 -3.12
CA ILE A 205 -1.61 21.10 -1.79
C ILE A 205 -1.94 19.60 -1.86
N SER A 206 -2.91 19.20 -2.66
CA SER A 206 -3.28 17.79 -2.83
C SER A 206 -2.14 16.97 -3.44
N ALA A 207 -1.39 17.54 -4.39
CA ALA A 207 -0.24 16.86 -5.01
C ALA A 207 0.88 16.60 -4.00
N LYS A 208 1.19 17.60 -3.15
CA LYS A 208 2.11 17.42 -2.03
C LYS A 208 1.64 16.31 -1.09
N LYS A 209 0.39 16.38 -0.60
CA LYS A 209 -0.16 15.35 0.30
C LYS A 209 -0.13 13.95 -0.32
N GLN A 210 -0.42 13.86 -1.61
CA GLN A 210 -0.37 12.61 -2.34
C GLN A 210 1.06 12.10 -2.49
N LEU A 211 2.05 12.98 -2.72
CA LEU A 211 3.47 12.61 -2.75
C LEU A 211 3.92 12.05 -1.41
N ASP A 212 3.67 12.76 -0.30
CA ASP A 212 4.03 12.31 1.04
C ASP A 212 3.43 10.93 1.33
N ASN A 213 2.13 10.78 1.08
CA ASN A 213 1.43 9.53 1.28
C ASN A 213 2.06 8.40 0.43
N LEU A 214 2.40 8.65 -0.83
CA LEU A 214 3.03 7.61 -1.66
C LEU A 214 4.46 7.29 -1.24
N LEU A 215 5.22 8.30 -0.79
CA LEU A 215 6.59 8.15 -0.32
C LEU A 215 6.62 7.29 0.94
N PHE A 216 5.96 7.73 2.02
CA PHE A 216 6.03 7.07 3.31
C PHE A 216 5.27 5.73 3.36
N GLU A 217 4.29 5.52 2.47
CA GLU A 217 3.68 4.20 2.26
C GLU A 217 4.52 3.26 1.39
N GLY A 218 5.64 3.72 0.83
CA GLY A 218 6.49 2.90 -0.02
C GLY A 218 5.88 2.56 -1.39
N LYS A 219 5.01 3.43 -1.91
CA LYS A 219 4.17 3.21 -3.12
C LYS A 219 4.50 4.16 -4.28
N LEU A 220 5.44 5.09 -4.11
CA LEU A 220 5.76 6.07 -5.15
C LEU A 220 6.33 5.37 -6.39
N ASN A 221 5.61 5.45 -7.51
CA ASN A 221 6.08 4.93 -8.78
C ASN A 221 6.92 5.99 -9.52
N ASN A 222 7.83 5.54 -10.38
CA ASN A 222 8.72 6.39 -11.18
C ASN A 222 9.59 7.34 -10.34
N GLY A 223 9.98 6.85 -9.15
CA GLY A 223 10.87 7.55 -8.23
C GLY A 223 12.29 7.69 -8.78
N GLY A 224 12.86 6.63 -9.35
CA GLY A 224 14.29 6.57 -9.64
C GLY A 224 15.00 5.65 -8.64
N LYS A 225 16.34 5.54 -8.74
CA LYS A 225 17.07 4.48 -8.01
C LYS A 225 17.21 4.79 -6.52
N ARG A 226 17.44 6.05 -6.16
CA ARG A 226 17.62 6.48 -4.76
C ARG A 226 16.29 6.51 -4.03
N ILE A 227 15.26 7.05 -4.67
CA ILE A 227 13.91 7.04 -4.13
C ILE A 227 13.44 5.59 -3.94
N GLU A 228 13.65 4.69 -4.90
CA GLU A 228 13.27 3.27 -4.72
C GLU A 228 13.98 2.62 -3.53
N LYS A 229 15.24 2.97 -3.27
CA LYS A 229 15.96 2.51 -2.07
C LYS A 229 15.27 3.00 -0.78
N LEU A 230 14.88 4.28 -0.72
CA LEU A 230 14.14 4.84 0.42
C LEU A 230 12.78 4.14 0.62
N LEU A 231 12.03 3.91 -0.46
CA LEU A 231 10.77 3.17 -0.40
C LEU A 231 10.99 1.76 0.18
N GLY A 232 12.11 1.11 -0.14
CA GLY A 232 12.53 -0.14 0.47
C GLY A 232 12.64 -0.05 2.00
N THR A 233 13.40 0.93 2.49
CA THR A 233 13.58 1.18 3.93
C THR A 233 12.25 1.44 4.63
N PHE A 234 11.36 2.25 4.03
CA PHE A 234 10.05 2.54 4.62
C PHE A 234 9.16 1.30 4.69
N ARG A 235 9.14 0.47 3.64
CA ARG A 235 8.39 -0.80 3.64
C ARG A 235 8.92 -1.76 4.72
N GLU A 236 10.24 -1.85 4.88
CA GLU A 236 10.85 -2.69 5.91
C GLU A 236 10.50 -2.20 7.33
N ARG A 237 10.64 -0.90 7.60
CA ARG A 237 10.24 -0.27 8.87
C ARG A 237 8.77 -0.53 9.18
N LYS A 238 7.88 -0.32 8.20
CA LYS A 238 6.43 -0.51 8.34
C LYS A 238 6.09 -1.98 8.63
N GLY A 239 6.70 -2.91 7.90
CA GLY A 239 6.56 -4.36 8.13
C GLY A 239 7.00 -4.78 9.54
N LYS A 240 8.15 -4.28 10.01
CA LYS A 240 8.66 -4.53 11.36
C LYS A 240 7.74 -3.99 12.45
N LEU A 241 7.23 -2.76 12.28
CA LEU A 241 6.28 -2.16 13.22
C LEU A 241 4.99 -3.00 13.32
N TYR A 242 4.43 -3.42 12.19
CA TYR A 242 3.24 -4.26 12.16
C TYR A 242 3.46 -5.61 12.85
N ARG A 243 4.56 -6.30 12.52
CA ARG A 243 4.93 -7.58 13.16
C ARG A 243 5.07 -7.44 14.67
N ASN A 244 5.76 -6.39 15.14
CA ASN A 244 5.91 -6.13 16.58
C ASN A 244 4.55 -5.87 17.24
N LYS A 245 3.67 -5.09 16.61
CA LYS A 245 2.31 -4.87 17.11
C LYS A 245 1.52 -6.17 17.29
N VAL A 246 1.61 -7.08 16.33
CA VAL A 246 0.99 -8.42 16.42
C VAL A 246 1.60 -9.21 17.59
N LYS A 247 2.93 -9.28 17.65
CA LYS A 247 3.67 -10.00 18.69
C LYS A 247 3.31 -9.52 20.09
N ASP A 248 3.32 -8.20 20.29
CA ASP A 248 3.06 -7.58 21.60
C ASP A 248 1.61 -7.76 22.03
N TRP A 249 0.66 -7.73 21.08
CA TRP A 249 -0.74 -8.08 21.36
C TRP A 249 -0.91 -9.55 21.76
N LEU A 250 -0.24 -10.49 21.08
CA LEU A 250 -0.32 -11.92 21.44
C LEU A 250 0.26 -12.21 22.83
N LYS A 251 1.28 -11.47 23.25
CA LYS A 251 1.90 -11.60 24.58
C LYS A 251 0.96 -11.23 25.73
N THR A 252 -0.11 -10.47 25.49
CA THR A 252 -1.08 -10.14 26.54
C THR A 252 -1.91 -11.35 26.95
N ASN A 253 -1.88 -12.44 26.18
CA ASN A 253 -2.58 -13.68 26.53
C ASN A 253 -1.67 -14.60 27.37
N PRO A 254 -2.04 -14.91 28.62
CA PRO A 254 -1.25 -15.73 29.53
C PRO A 254 -1.25 -17.23 29.21
N ASP A 255 -1.95 -17.69 28.16
CA ASP A 255 -1.87 -19.07 27.67
C ASP A 255 -0.86 -19.24 26.53
N LEU A 256 -0.34 -18.14 25.99
CA LEU A 256 0.57 -18.13 24.85
C LEU A 256 2.04 -17.96 25.29
N THR A 257 2.94 -18.72 24.67
CA THR A 257 4.39 -18.46 24.67
C THR A 257 4.73 -17.85 23.32
N VAL A 258 5.01 -16.56 23.28
CA VAL A 258 5.38 -15.85 22.04
C VAL A 258 6.89 -15.76 21.95
N ILE A 259 7.48 -16.19 20.82
CA ILE A 259 8.93 -16.06 20.59
C ILE A 259 9.26 -14.61 20.22
N ASP A 260 10.28 -14.05 20.87
CA ASP A 260 10.57 -12.61 20.82
C ASP A 260 11.18 -12.11 19.50
N TYR A 261 11.67 -13.02 18.68
CA TYR A 261 12.41 -12.79 17.46
C TYR A 261 11.89 -13.66 16.30
N GLU A 262 12.26 -13.26 15.08
CA GLU A 262 11.92 -14.00 13.85
C GLU A 262 12.68 -15.34 13.81
N VAL A 263 11.93 -16.44 13.70
CA VAL A 263 12.50 -17.79 13.78
C VAL A 263 12.93 -18.25 12.40
N LYS A 264 14.23 -18.13 12.12
CA LYS A 264 14.87 -18.64 10.90
C LYS A 264 14.87 -20.17 10.81
N ILE A 265 14.40 -20.69 9.68
CA ILE A 265 14.46 -22.10 9.25
C ILE A 265 15.45 -22.19 8.08
N ASP A 266 16.73 -22.39 8.39
CA ASP A 266 17.78 -22.54 7.39
C ASP A 266 18.93 -23.42 7.91
N THR A 267 19.99 -23.59 7.12
CA THR A 267 21.14 -24.46 7.46
C THR A 267 21.90 -24.03 8.71
N ASN A 268 21.79 -22.76 9.09
CA ASN A 268 22.44 -22.15 10.26
C ASN A 268 21.43 -21.35 11.12
N GLY A 269 20.13 -21.65 10.97
CA GLY A 269 19.04 -20.92 11.61
C GLY A 269 18.80 -21.38 13.05
N HIS A 270 17.77 -20.82 13.68
CA HIS A 270 17.33 -21.28 15.00
C HIS A 270 16.77 -22.70 14.92
N LEU A 271 16.08 -23.00 13.81
CA LEU A 271 15.61 -24.33 13.43
C LEU A 271 16.46 -24.82 12.25
N ILE A 272 17.41 -25.72 12.53
CA ILE A 272 18.38 -26.19 11.53
C ILE A 272 17.69 -27.10 10.50
N ALA A 273 17.78 -26.70 9.23
CA ALA A 273 17.14 -27.33 8.08
C ALA A 273 18.14 -27.71 6.98
N ASP A 274 17.67 -28.46 5.98
CA ASP A 274 18.45 -28.91 4.83
C ASP A 274 18.75 -27.79 3.81
N LYS A 275 17.94 -26.72 3.83
CA LYS A 275 18.08 -25.53 2.99
C LYS A 275 17.41 -24.35 3.67
N ASN A 276 17.47 -23.17 3.03
CA ASN A 276 16.77 -21.98 3.49
C ASN A 276 15.27 -22.03 3.11
N TYR A 277 14.39 -22.12 4.11
CA TYR A 277 12.93 -22.00 3.98
C TYR A 277 12.41 -20.59 4.33
N GLY A 278 13.31 -19.71 4.76
CA GLY A 278 13.03 -18.37 5.25
C GLY A 278 12.82 -18.35 6.75
N ASP A 279 12.16 -17.30 7.21
CA ASP A 279 11.86 -16.99 8.59
C ASP A 279 10.36 -17.04 8.87
N ILE A 280 10.03 -17.27 10.14
CA ILE A 280 8.69 -17.11 10.68
C ILE A 280 8.62 -15.74 11.35
N ASP A 281 7.73 -14.89 10.87
CA ASP A 281 7.56 -13.53 11.40
C ASP A 281 7.19 -13.55 12.89
N VAL A 282 6.17 -14.34 13.28
CA VAL A 282 5.80 -14.55 14.69
C VAL A 282 5.51 -16.03 14.93
N LEU A 283 6.26 -16.65 15.85
CA LEU A 283 6.04 -18.03 16.30
C LEU A 283 5.41 -18.02 17.71
N VAL A 284 4.32 -18.77 17.90
CA VAL A 284 3.57 -18.78 19.15
C VAL A 284 3.19 -20.20 19.55
N HIS A 285 3.50 -20.61 20.78
CA HIS A 285 3.00 -21.86 21.33
C HIS A 285 1.83 -21.61 22.28
N ASN A 286 0.66 -22.14 21.94
CA ASN A 286 -0.50 -22.20 22.81
C ASN A 286 -0.34 -23.38 23.77
N ARG A 287 -0.09 -23.09 25.05
CA ARG A 287 0.18 -24.12 26.07
C ARG A 287 -1.05 -24.94 26.41
N LYS A 288 -2.26 -24.40 26.22
CA LYS A 288 -3.51 -25.06 26.55
C LYS A 288 -3.90 -26.11 25.51
N SER A 289 -3.81 -25.77 24.22
CA SER A 289 -4.16 -26.69 23.12
C SER A 289 -2.97 -27.51 22.62
N ASN A 290 -1.75 -27.22 23.09
CA ASN A 290 -0.49 -27.70 22.53
C ASN A 290 -0.39 -27.47 21.01
N THR A 291 -0.74 -26.26 20.58
CA THR A 291 -0.68 -25.84 19.17
C THR A 291 0.42 -24.80 18.97
N LEU A 292 1.25 -25.00 17.96
CA LEU A 292 2.25 -24.05 17.51
C LEU A 292 1.69 -23.27 16.32
N TYR A 293 1.40 -21.98 16.53
CA TYR A 293 1.02 -21.07 15.47
C TYR A 293 2.26 -20.46 14.82
N SER A 294 2.39 -20.66 13.52
CA SER A 294 3.37 -19.99 12.67
C SER A 294 2.66 -18.89 11.88
N LEU A 295 2.88 -17.64 12.26
CA LEU A 295 2.18 -16.49 11.68
C LEU A 295 3.09 -15.74 10.71
N GLU A 296 2.67 -15.62 9.46
CA GLU A 296 3.27 -14.71 8.48
C GLU A 296 2.56 -13.36 8.53
N CYS A 297 3.25 -12.34 9.01
CA CYS A 297 2.72 -10.99 9.14
C CYS A 297 2.89 -10.22 7.83
N LYS A 298 1.80 -9.67 7.30
CA LYS A 298 1.84 -8.78 6.14
C LYS A 298 1.09 -7.49 6.40
N ASP A 299 1.84 -6.39 6.49
CA ASP A 299 1.25 -5.07 6.42
C ASP A 299 0.75 -4.82 4.99
N THR A 300 -0.54 -5.05 4.79
CA THR A 300 -1.17 -4.97 3.47
C THR A 300 -1.95 -3.68 3.38
N ASN A 301 -1.93 -3.08 2.20
CA ASN A 301 -2.71 -1.89 1.94
C ASN A 301 -4.02 -2.27 1.29
N LYS A 302 -5.11 -1.69 1.78
CA LYS A 302 -6.44 -1.84 1.21
C LYS A 302 -6.44 -1.57 -0.31
N ALA A 303 -6.75 -2.60 -1.08
CA ALA A 303 -6.95 -2.49 -2.52
C ALA A 303 -8.24 -1.71 -2.82
N LYS A 304 -8.14 -0.63 -3.61
CA LYS A 304 -9.27 0.29 -3.89
C LYS A 304 -9.92 0.05 -5.25
N ASN A 305 -9.23 -0.64 -6.15
CA ASN A 305 -9.72 -0.96 -7.49
C ASN A 305 -9.32 -2.38 -7.92
N ILE A 306 -9.95 -2.87 -8.99
CA ILE A 306 -9.74 -4.24 -9.51
C ILE A 306 -8.27 -4.52 -9.85
N HIS A 307 -7.56 -3.52 -10.38
CA HIS A 307 -6.14 -3.66 -10.73
C HIS A 307 -5.27 -3.89 -9.48
N GLU A 308 -5.51 -3.12 -8.41
CA GLU A 308 -4.82 -3.30 -7.12
C GLU A 308 -5.17 -4.65 -6.50
N MET A 309 -6.46 -5.05 -6.54
CA MET A 309 -6.89 -6.38 -6.06
C MET A 309 -6.17 -7.49 -6.81
N LYS A 310 -6.08 -7.41 -8.14
CA LYS A 310 -5.36 -8.39 -8.95
C LYS A 310 -3.87 -8.43 -8.62
N LYS A 311 -3.22 -7.27 -8.51
CA LYS A 311 -1.79 -7.18 -8.16
C LYS A 311 -1.51 -7.80 -6.80
N GLU A 312 -2.38 -7.53 -5.83
CA GLU A 312 -2.28 -8.14 -4.50
C GLU A 312 -2.45 -9.66 -4.58
N MET A 313 -3.50 -10.15 -5.25
CA MET A 313 -3.71 -11.59 -5.46
C MET A 313 -2.50 -12.27 -6.10
N ASP A 314 -1.86 -11.64 -7.10
CA ASP A 314 -0.65 -12.16 -7.74
C ASP A 314 0.55 -12.21 -6.79
N ASN A 315 0.70 -11.24 -5.88
CA ASN A 315 1.75 -11.29 -4.89
C ASN A 315 1.55 -12.44 -3.89
N TYR A 316 0.30 -12.70 -3.50
CA TYR A 316 -0.05 -13.76 -2.54
C TYR A 316 0.01 -15.16 -3.17
N LEU A 317 -0.64 -15.37 -4.32
CA LEU A 317 -0.77 -16.67 -4.99
C LEU A 317 0.36 -16.96 -5.98
N GLY A 318 1.05 -15.93 -6.46
CA GLY A 318 2.00 -16.04 -7.54
C GLY A 318 1.38 -15.77 -8.90
N ARG A 319 2.24 -15.60 -9.91
CA ARG A 319 1.85 -15.34 -11.30
C ARG A 319 2.82 -16.02 -12.25
N GLU A 320 2.30 -16.58 -13.35
CA GLU A 320 3.10 -17.07 -14.49
C GLU A 320 4.24 -18.03 -14.05
N GLY A 321 3.92 -18.96 -13.16
CA GLY A 321 4.88 -19.97 -12.65
C GLY A 321 5.77 -19.49 -11.50
N GLN A 322 5.73 -18.22 -11.12
CA GLN A 322 6.41 -17.71 -9.93
C GLN A 322 5.62 -18.03 -8.65
N LYS A 323 6.32 -18.44 -7.60
CA LYS A 323 5.72 -18.72 -6.29
C LYS A 323 5.29 -17.42 -5.60
N GLY A 324 4.02 -17.36 -5.20
CA GLY A 324 3.52 -16.30 -4.32
C GLY A 324 4.00 -16.43 -2.88
N MET A 325 3.70 -15.41 -2.07
CA MET A 325 4.02 -15.39 -0.64
C MET A 325 3.44 -16.60 0.10
N ILE A 326 2.21 -16.99 -0.22
CA ILE A 326 1.55 -18.10 0.47
C ILE A 326 2.28 -19.41 0.20
N GLN A 327 2.75 -19.64 -1.03
CA GLN A 327 3.46 -20.88 -1.37
C GLN A 327 4.77 -21.03 -0.58
N LYS A 328 5.49 -19.92 -0.35
CA LYS A 328 6.69 -19.93 0.52
C LYS A 328 6.32 -20.29 1.96
N HIS A 329 5.18 -19.79 2.45
CA HIS A 329 4.70 -20.11 3.78
C HIS A 329 4.21 -21.57 3.91
N VAL A 330 3.58 -22.13 2.88
CA VAL A 330 3.23 -23.56 2.79
C VAL A 330 4.48 -24.43 2.92
N GLU A 331 5.58 -24.06 2.26
CA GLU A 331 6.84 -24.80 2.38
C GLU A 331 7.39 -24.78 3.82
N ARG A 332 7.31 -23.64 4.52
CA ARG A 332 7.64 -23.55 5.95
C ARG A 332 6.71 -24.42 6.79
N HIS A 333 5.40 -24.35 6.56
CA HIS A 333 4.40 -25.15 7.26
C HIS A 333 4.68 -26.66 7.14
N ASN A 334 4.94 -27.14 5.93
CA ASN A 334 5.25 -28.56 5.68
C ASN A 334 6.53 -28.99 6.39
N TRP A 335 7.55 -28.12 6.40
CA TRP A 335 8.79 -28.39 7.11
C TRP A 335 8.56 -28.50 8.62
N LEU A 336 7.82 -27.56 9.22
CA LEU A 336 7.48 -27.57 10.64
C LEU A 336 6.72 -28.86 11.03
N ASN A 337 5.75 -29.26 10.21
CA ASN A 337 4.99 -30.49 10.43
C ASN A 337 5.83 -31.76 10.34
N SER A 338 6.87 -31.76 9.52
CA SER A 338 7.76 -32.92 9.31
C SER A 338 8.91 -32.99 10.32
N ASN A 339 9.12 -31.96 11.15
CA ASN A 339 10.26 -31.83 12.07
C ASN A 339 9.80 -31.47 13.50
N LYS A 340 8.73 -32.11 13.99
CA LYS A 340 8.15 -31.80 15.30
C LYS A 340 9.07 -32.10 16.47
N ASP A 341 9.97 -33.07 16.32
CA ASP A 341 11.06 -33.37 17.25
C ASP A 341 11.97 -32.14 17.47
N LYS A 342 12.33 -31.45 16.38
CA LYS A 342 13.11 -30.21 16.45
C LYS A 342 12.33 -29.08 17.11
N LEU A 343 11.01 -29.03 16.91
CA LEU A 343 10.14 -28.06 17.58
C LEU A 343 10.06 -28.32 19.09
N CYS A 344 9.93 -29.57 19.51
CA CYS A 344 9.99 -29.98 20.91
C CYS A 344 11.30 -29.55 21.57
N ALA A 345 12.44 -29.82 20.91
CA ALA A 345 13.75 -29.43 21.40
C ALA A 345 13.90 -27.90 21.49
N PHE A 346 13.46 -27.16 20.46
CA PHE A 346 13.52 -25.70 20.41
C PHE A 346 12.65 -25.04 21.49
N LEU A 347 11.41 -25.51 21.66
CA LEU A 347 10.45 -24.97 22.63
C LEU A 347 10.64 -25.51 24.05
N LYS A 348 11.47 -26.56 24.22
CA LYS A 348 11.66 -27.31 25.47
C LYS A 348 10.33 -27.89 26.00
N ILE A 349 9.60 -28.58 25.11
CA ILE A 349 8.34 -29.27 25.44
C ILE A 349 8.44 -30.77 25.12
N ASP A 350 7.73 -31.59 25.89
CA ASP A 350 7.83 -33.05 25.79
C ASP A 350 6.87 -33.67 24.77
N LYS A 351 5.79 -32.96 24.42
CA LYS A 351 4.73 -33.45 23.54
C LYS A 351 4.73 -32.70 22.22
N GLU A 352 4.80 -33.44 21.12
CA GLU A 352 4.71 -32.88 19.77
C GLU A 352 3.48 -31.97 19.60
N PRO A 353 3.67 -30.71 19.17
CA PRO A 353 2.57 -29.78 18.99
C PRO A 353 1.81 -30.05 17.68
N LYS A 354 0.53 -29.66 17.64
CA LYS A 354 -0.18 -29.42 16.38
C LYS A 354 0.46 -28.18 15.73
N VAL A 355 0.75 -28.20 14.43
CA VAL A 355 1.27 -27.01 13.72
C VAL A 355 0.13 -26.41 12.92
N ALA A 356 -0.11 -25.12 13.12
CA ALA A 356 -1.09 -24.34 12.38
C ALA A 356 -0.43 -23.08 11.82
N SER A 357 -0.59 -22.80 10.53
CA SER A 357 0.07 -21.68 9.85
C SER A 357 -0.94 -20.72 9.25
N PHE A 358 -0.72 -19.42 9.42
CA PHE A 358 -1.66 -18.38 9.01
C PHE A 358 -0.93 -17.22 8.35
N MET A 359 -1.54 -16.66 7.30
CA MET A 359 -1.22 -15.31 6.87
C MET A 359 -2.03 -14.32 7.73
N LEU A 360 -1.34 -13.45 8.45
CA LEU A 360 -1.97 -12.42 9.28
C LEU A 360 -1.79 -11.04 8.65
N THR A 361 -2.87 -10.48 8.10
CA THR A 361 -2.84 -9.23 7.35
C THR A 361 -3.29 -8.04 8.20
N SER A 362 -2.71 -6.86 8.00
CA SER A 362 -3.11 -5.66 8.76
C SER A 362 -4.53 -5.17 8.42
N GLU A 363 -5.08 -5.62 7.28
CA GLU A 363 -6.36 -5.26 6.71
C GLU A 363 -7.10 -6.51 6.22
N VAL A 364 -8.43 -6.46 6.10
CA VAL A 364 -9.17 -7.41 5.23
C VAL A 364 -8.72 -7.26 3.79
N ILE A 365 -8.44 -8.40 3.15
CA ILE A 365 -7.94 -8.45 1.78
C ILE A 365 -8.92 -9.14 0.82
N PRO A 366 -9.04 -8.68 -0.44
CA PRO A 366 -9.99 -9.20 -1.44
C PRO A 366 -9.85 -10.69 -1.75
N ILE A 367 -8.64 -11.25 -1.67
CA ILE A 367 -8.38 -12.65 -2.05
C ILE A 367 -9.24 -13.66 -1.27
N THR A 368 -9.53 -13.39 0.01
CA THR A 368 -10.33 -14.29 0.86
C THR A 368 -11.79 -14.36 0.43
N TYR A 369 -12.25 -13.42 -0.40
CA TYR A 369 -13.60 -13.40 -0.97
C TYR A 369 -13.60 -13.86 -2.43
N ILE A 370 -12.64 -13.37 -3.23
CA ILE A 370 -12.60 -13.60 -4.68
C ILE A 370 -12.07 -15.01 -5.02
N LYS A 371 -11.10 -15.53 -4.26
CA LYS A 371 -10.42 -16.81 -4.52
C LYS A 371 -10.34 -17.70 -3.28
N ALA A 372 -11.32 -17.62 -2.37
CA ALA A 372 -11.37 -18.38 -1.11
C ALA A 372 -10.94 -19.86 -1.27
N GLY A 373 -11.51 -20.56 -2.25
CA GLY A 373 -11.22 -21.99 -2.49
C GLY A 373 -9.86 -22.31 -3.12
N ALA A 374 -9.04 -21.31 -3.44
CA ALA A 374 -7.70 -21.50 -4.01
C ALA A 374 -6.57 -21.14 -3.02
N ILE A 375 -6.91 -20.79 -1.78
CA ILE A 375 -5.93 -20.37 -0.78
C ILE A 375 -5.47 -21.62 0.00
N PRO A 376 -4.18 -22.00 -0.03
CA PRO A 376 -3.68 -23.22 0.61
C PRO A 376 -3.32 -23.05 2.10
N LEU A 377 -3.48 -21.85 2.66
CA LEU A 377 -3.37 -21.59 4.11
C LEU A 377 -4.43 -20.55 4.53
N PRO A 378 -4.96 -20.61 5.76
CA PRO A 378 -5.91 -19.62 6.24
C PRO A 378 -5.27 -18.21 6.29
N ILE A 379 -6.05 -17.21 5.88
CA ILE A 379 -5.70 -15.79 5.98
C ILE A 379 -6.67 -15.13 6.95
N ILE A 380 -6.14 -14.44 7.96
CA ILE A 380 -6.91 -13.75 8.98
C ILE A 380 -6.45 -12.29 8.99
N SER A 381 -7.38 -11.36 9.10
CA SER A 381 -7.03 -9.96 9.34
C SER A 381 -6.76 -9.76 10.83
N PHE A 382 -5.74 -8.96 11.16
CA PHE A 382 -5.42 -8.65 12.56
C PHE A 382 -6.58 -7.96 13.30
N PRO A 383 -7.37 -7.06 12.68
CA PRO A 383 -8.57 -6.54 13.34
C PRO A 383 -9.58 -7.65 13.70
N ALA A 384 -9.83 -8.62 12.82
CA ALA A 384 -10.69 -9.76 13.13
C ALA A 384 -10.13 -10.62 14.27
N LEU A 385 -8.81 -10.83 14.32
CA LEU A 385 -8.15 -11.54 15.42
C LEU A 385 -8.30 -10.80 16.75
N LYS A 386 -8.21 -9.46 16.75
CA LYS A 386 -8.45 -8.64 17.96
C LYS A 386 -9.90 -8.70 18.42
N GLU A 387 -10.86 -8.62 17.49
CA GLU A 387 -12.29 -8.64 17.79
C GLU A 387 -12.74 -10.00 18.37
N ASN A 388 -12.22 -11.10 17.83
CA ASN A 388 -12.67 -12.46 18.18
C ASN A 388 -11.74 -13.18 19.17
N GLY A 389 -10.59 -12.58 19.48
CA GLY A 389 -9.56 -13.17 20.31
C GLY A 389 -8.82 -14.34 19.66
N THR A 390 -7.89 -14.94 20.39
CA THR A 390 -7.00 -16.00 19.91
C THR A 390 -7.72 -17.29 19.52
N ASN A 391 -8.95 -17.51 20.00
CA ASN A 391 -9.79 -18.64 19.61
C ASN A 391 -10.09 -18.67 18.11
N LEU A 392 -10.01 -17.52 17.43
CA LEU A 392 -10.17 -17.45 15.98
C LEU A 392 -9.09 -18.27 15.24
N LEU A 393 -7.87 -18.36 15.79
CA LEU A 393 -6.80 -19.17 15.21
C LEU A 393 -7.19 -20.65 15.21
N ASP A 394 -7.70 -21.15 16.33
CA ASP A 394 -8.13 -22.55 16.45
C ASP A 394 -9.30 -22.86 15.50
N LEU A 395 -10.33 -22.00 15.51
CA LEU A 395 -11.50 -22.15 14.63
C LEU A 395 -11.14 -22.13 13.14
N ALA A 396 -10.27 -21.19 12.75
CA ALA A 396 -9.85 -21.07 11.36
C ALA A 396 -9.04 -22.28 10.91
N ASN A 397 -8.19 -22.83 11.78
CA ASN A 397 -7.45 -24.04 11.47
C ASN A 397 -8.36 -25.25 11.30
N ASP A 398 -9.31 -25.46 12.22
CA ASP A 398 -10.22 -26.61 12.17
C ASP A 398 -11.17 -26.58 10.98
N ASN A 399 -11.56 -25.39 10.52
CA ASN A 399 -12.34 -25.23 9.29
C ASN A 399 -11.51 -25.44 8.02
N PHE A 400 -10.18 -25.23 8.09
CA PHE A 400 -9.29 -25.41 6.95
C PHE A 400 -8.86 -26.87 6.76
N GLU A 401 -8.86 -27.66 7.84
CA GLU A 401 -8.57 -29.10 7.79
C GLU A 401 -9.77 -29.97 7.34
N LYS A 402 -10.97 -29.39 7.21
CA LYS A 402 -12.18 -30.03 6.67
C LYS A 402 -12.37 -29.73 5.20
#